data_AF-A0A497GTS2-F1
#
_entry.id   AF-A0A497GTS2-F1
#
_cell.length_a   1.000
_cell.length_b   1.000
_cell.length_c   1.000
_cell.angle_alpha   90.00
_cell.angle_beta   90.00
_cell.angle_gamma   90.00
#
_symmetry.space_group_name_H-M   'P 1'
#
loop_
_entity.id
_entity.type
_entity.pdbx_description
1 polymer ?
#
loop_
_entity_poly.entity_id
_entity_poly.type
_entity_poly.pdbx_seq_one_letter_code
_entity_poly.pdbx_strand_id
1 'polypeptide(L)'
;MKLNISRVFLPLVYSYLSSRPKLRVSLESKLIRAGIFTSPEDYIARIFAALTTTVVAIVVLLVVTYFFIPFIFPYVVLLASPIIAAVVLLYWYWPNIKARSIAEAITEETPYFAVFLSIVSRTNTPLPLALRYIKDQGLVQAISSFIDLILSRLLFFGKSIFEAIHEVADIVPSREYSDLMRGYVTSMMTGSDVASYVDSALRHMIEVKLTNIKALVDTIVSALTGLLTGISLIFMFIVVQQVAQFMSGEIGAVGAEISPIMFLLMAVLPIPLLFLLGRAFIAKPRRYPILEASLTIAVVAALAVIHQVWLIQIPLFPYVATLLPLLVFSTLYYRNYARRKSLEKGFTEFLRDLTNMRRSGFPVEKCFVSLSARNYGAFTSDLRRIADQIQAGVPIREIIADLSKRTPSTFVHRLSHLLLATIELGGASVESLDTLSNFAIRMREVEDEIRAKSREPVVIAFITVAVMAFLLSFMPAISQLMMKTATMGATPGMETTATAPAASPEYLDWVMVASSVLLFILAGAMYFGDIAASSIIASAGVITLMMLKLLLPYVLEFFMGM
;
A
#
# COMPACT_ATOMS: atom_id res chain seq x y z
N MET A 1 -35.00 17.70 -2.32
CA MET A 1 -35.26 17.02 -3.61
C MET A 1 -33.95 16.98 -4.39
N LYS A 2 -33.19 15.87 -4.36
CA LYS A 2 -31.90 15.78 -5.09
C LYS A 2 -32.21 15.62 -6.58
N LEU A 3 -32.01 16.68 -7.37
CA LEU A 3 -32.03 16.59 -8.84
C LEU A 3 -30.94 15.61 -9.29
N ASN A 4 -31.34 14.39 -9.63
CA ASN A 4 -30.41 13.40 -10.12
C ASN A 4 -30.17 13.64 -11.61
N ILE A 5 -29.11 14.41 -11.92
CA ILE A 5 -28.70 14.82 -13.27
C ILE A 5 -28.59 13.60 -14.22
N SER A 6 -28.32 12.41 -13.69
CA SER A 6 -28.26 11.17 -14.48
C SER A 6 -29.58 10.85 -15.21
N ARG A 7 -30.74 11.28 -14.68
CA ARG A 7 -32.05 11.01 -15.30
C ARG A 7 -32.25 11.73 -16.64
N VAL A 8 -31.54 12.84 -16.87
CA VAL A 8 -31.61 13.59 -18.13
C VAL A 8 -31.01 12.78 -19.29
N PHE A 9 -30.01 11.94 -19.01
CA PHE A 9 -29.30 11.16 -20.03
C PHE A 9 -29.91 9.77 -20.29
N LEU A 10 -30.82 9.31 -19.42
CA LEU A 10 -31.42 7.97 -19.52
C LEU A 10 -32.04 7.66 -20.89
N PRO A 11 -32.85 8.55 -21.52
CA PRO A 11 -33.50 8.26 -22.79
C PRO A 11 -32.48 8.01 -23.92
N LEU A 12 -31.41 8.81 -23.94
CA LEU A 12 -30.36 8.74 -24.95
C LEU A 12 -29.49 7.49 -24.76
N VAL A 13 -29.14 7.18 -23.51
CA VAL A 13 -28.38 5.98 -23.16
C VAL A 13 -29.17 4.70 -23.43
N TYR A 14 -30.48 4.71 -23.15
CA TYR A 14 -31.36 3.58 -23.43
C TYR A 14 -31.41 3.27 -24.93
N SER A 15 -31.58 4.29 -25.78
CA SER A 15 -31.54 4.14 -27.24
C SER A 15 -30.19 3.66 -27.76
N TYR A 16 -29.09 4.05 -27.12
CA TYR A 16 -27.75 3.61 -27.51
C TYR A 16 -27.49 2.14 -27.15
N LEU A 17 -27.82 1.72 -25.92
CA LEU A 17 -27.59 0.34 -25.45
C LEU A 17 -28.54 -0.67 -26.08
N SER A 18 -29.78 -0.27 -26.40
CA SER A 18 -30.73 -1.14 -27.10
C SER A 18 -30.24 -1.51 -28.50
N SER A 19 -29.51 -0.60 -29.18
CA SER A 19 -28.86 -0.88 -30.47
C SER A 19 -27.61 -1.78 -30.37
N ARG A 20 -27.11 -2.09 -29.16
CA ARG A 20 -25.88 -2.87 -28.93
C ARG A 20 -26.06 -3.97 -27.86
N PRO A 21 -26.81 -5.04 -28.17
CA PRO A 21 -27.17 -6.07 -27.18
C PRO A 21 -25.97 -6.82 -26.59
N LYS A 22 -24.92 -7.10 -27.40
CA LYS A 22 -23.70 -7.76 -26.91
C LYS A 22 -22.96 -6.94 -25.84
N LEU A 23 -22.95 -5.60 -26.01
CA LEU A 23 -22.31 -4.68 -25.06
C LEU A 23 -23.08 -4.65 -23.73
N ARG A 24 -24.42 -4.63 -23.81
CA ARG A 24 -25.32 -4.64 -22.67
C ARG A 24 -25.12 -5.89 -21.79
N VAL A 25 -25.14 -7.08 -22.39
CA VAL A 25 -24.94 -8.36 -21.68
C VAL A 25 -23.54 -8.43 -21.05
N SER A 26 -22.50 -7.99 -21.79
CA SER A 26 -21.15 -7.93 -21.24
C SER A 26 -21.06 -7.01 -20.03
N LEU A 27 -21.66 -5.82 -20.10
CA LEU A 27 -21.65 -4.86 -18.99
C LEU A 27 -22.43 -5.37 -17.79
N GLU A 28 -23.59 -6.00 -18.02
CA GLU A 28 -24.41 -6.61 -16.97
C GLU A 28 -23.63 -7.67 -16.19
N SER A 29 -22.97 -8.61 -16.87
CA SER A 29 -22.13 -9.62 -16.21
C SER A 29 -20.99 -8.99 -15.38
N LYS A 30 -20.38 -7.90 -15.87
CA LYS A 30 -19.32 -7.17 -15.14
C LYS A 30 -19.88 -6.45 -13.91
N LEU A 31 -21.07 -5.87 -14.00
CA LEU A 31 -21.74 -5.18 -12.89
C LEU A 31 -22.14 -6.16 -11.79
N ILE A 32 -22.66 -7.33 -12.15
CA ILE A 32 -23.00 -8.41 -11.21
C ILE A 32 -21.73 -8.88 -10.48
N ARG A 33 -20.65 -9.16 -11.21
CA ARG A 33 -19.35 -9.51 -10.61
C ARG A 33 -18.77 -8.42 -9.70
N ALA A 34 -19.13 -7.16 -9.96
CA ALA A 34 -18.73 -6.01 -9.15
C ALA A 34 -19.67 -5.73 -7.95
N GLY A 35 -20.70 -6.55 -7.73
CA GLY A 35 -21.73 -6.30 -6.71
C GLY A 35 -22.46 -4.97 -6.91
N ILE A 36 -22.62 -4.54 -8.16
CA ILE A 36 -23.38 -3.32 -8.53
C ILE A 36 -24.70 -3.78 -9.14
N PHE A 37 -25.76 -3.80 -8.34
CA PHE A 37 -27.10 -4.19 -8.75
C PHE A 37 -27.88 -3.02 -9.37
N THR A 38 -27.26 -2.33 -10.33
CA THR A 38 -27.93 -1.27 -11.12
C THR A 38 -28.06 -1.72 -12.55
N SER A 39 -29.10 -1.26 -13.23
CA SER A 39 -29.25 -1.50 -14.66
C SER A 39 -28.03 -0.95 -15.43
N PRO A 40 -27.57 -1.64 -16.50
CA PRO A 40 -26.50 -1.14 -17.37
C PRO A 40 -26.73 0.29 -17.87
N GLU A 41 -27.99 0.63 -18.12
CA GLU A 41 -28.44 1.92 -18.62
C GLU A 41 -28.29 3.02 -17.57
N ASP A 42 -28.74 2.77 -16.33
CA ASP A 42 -28.57 3.71 -15.22
C ASP A 42 -27.09 3.95 -14.91
N TYR A 43 -26.26 2.91 -15.05
CA TYR A 43 -24.83 3.01 -14.80
C TYR A 43 -24.15 3.96 -15.81
N ILE A 44 -24.41 3.77 -17.10
CA ILE A 44 -23.84 4.62 -18.15
C ILE A 44 -24.39 6.06 -18.04
N ALA A 45 -25.66 6.24 -17.69
CA ALA A 45 -26.23 7.57 -17.46
C ALA A 45 -25.53 8.35 -16.32
N ARG A 46 -25.05 7.65 -15.28
CA ARG A 46 -24.23 8.27 -14.23
C ARG A 46 -22.84 8.67 -14.72
N ILE A 47 -22.23 7.91 -15.63
CA ILE A 47 -20.94 8.27 -16.24
C ILE A 47 -21.08 9.58 -17.02
N PHE A 48 -22.13 9.69 -17.86
CA PHE A 48 -22.40 10.93 -18.61
C PHE A 48 -22.64 12.13 -17.68
N ALA A 49 -23.42 11.94 -16.61
CA ALA A 49 -23.61 13.00 -15.61
C ALA A 49 -22.29 13.43 -14.96
N ALA A 50 -21.46 12.49 -14.53
CA ALA A 50 -20.15 12.78 -13.92
C ALA A 50 -19.20 13.50 -14.89
N LEU A 51 -19.22 13.12 -16.17
CA LEU A 51 -18.45 13.79 -17.22
C LEU A 51 -18.89 15.25 -17.36
N THR A 52 -20.19 15.51 -17.48
CA THR A 52 -20.70 16.87 -17.61
C THR A 52 -20.35 17.75 -16.42
N THR A 53 -20.46 17.23 -15.18
CA THR A 53 -20.05 17.99 -13.99
C THR A 53 -18.56 18.28 -13.95
N THR A 54 -17.73 17.35 -14.43
CA THR A 54 -16.26 17.52 -14.48
C THR A 54 -15.87 18.60 -15.49
N VAL A 55 -16.48 18.57 -16.69
CA VAL A 55 -16.24 19.58 -17.73
C VAL A 55 -16.63 20.97 -17.24
N VAL A 56 -17.81 21.10 -16.61
CA VAL A 56 -18.25 22.39 -16.03
C VAL A 56 -17.28 22.89 -14.96
N ALA A 57 -16.82 22.01 -14.06
CA ALA A 57 -15.85 22.38 -13.02
C ALA A 57 -14.51 22.86 -13.60
N ILE A 58 -14.02 22.22 -14.66
CA ILE A 58 -12.79 22.62 -15.35
C ILE A 58 -12.96 23.97 -16.03
N VAL A 59 -14.09 24.21 -16.70
CA VAL A 59 -14.37 25.52 -17.33
C VAL A 59 -14.40 26.62 -16.28
N VAL A 60 -15.05 26.39 -15.13
CA VAL A 60 -15.05 27.35 -14.02
C VAL A 60 -13.64 27.58 -13.49
N LEU A 61 -12.83 26.52 -13.30
CA LEU A 61 -11.44 26.64 -12.87
C LEU A 61 -10.60 27.48 -13.85
N LEU A 62 -10.78 27.26 -15.15
CA LEU A 62 -10.08 28.02 -16.20
C LEU A 62 -10.47 29.50 -16.17
N VAL A 63 -11.77 29.80 -16.04
CA VAL A 63 -12.27 31.17 -15.95
C VAL A 63 -11.70 31.88 -14.71
N VAL A 64 -11.76 31.25 -13.54
CA VAL A 64 -11.18 31.82 -12.30
C VAL A 64 -9.68 32.04 -12.43
N THR A 65 -8.94 31.06 -12.95
CA THR A 65 -7.48 31.19 -13.11
C THR A 65 -7.13 32.31 -14.10
N TYR A 66 -7.88 32.45 -15.19
CA TYR A 66 -7.68 33.52 -16.17
C TYR A 66 -7.82 34.91 -15.55
N PHE A 67 -8.86 35.13 -14.73
CA PHE A 67 -9.14 36.45 -14.14
C PHE A 67 -8.26 36.79 -12.95
N PHE A 68 -7.89 35.82 -12.11
CA PHE A 68 -7.19 36.09 -10.84
C PHE A 68 -5.70 35.75 -10.86
N ILE A 69 -5.24 34.81 -11.71
CA ILE A 69 -3.85 34.33 -11.71
C ILE A 69 -3.38 33.99 -13.16
N PRO A 70 -3.27 34.99 -14.05
CA PRO A 70 -3.04 34.76 -15.48
C PRO A 70 -1.69 34.08 -15.80
N PHE A 71 -0.69 34.21 -14.94
CA PHE A 71 0.61 33.53 -15.10
C PHE A 71 0.50 31.99 -15.04
N ILE A 72 -0.46 31.44 -14.29
CA ILE A 72 -0.64 29.98 -14.12
C ILE A 72 -1.60 29.39 -15.17
N PHE A 73 -2.44 30.22 -15.80
CA PHE A 73 -3.46 29.81 -16.76
C PHE A 73 -3.01 28.82 -17.86
N PRO A 74 -1.89 29.04 -18.59
CA PRO A 74 -1.47 28.10 -19.65
C PRO A 74 -1.16 26.69 -19.11
N TYR A 75 -0.66 26.58 -17.89
CA TYR A 75 -0.38 25.30 -17.24
C TYR A 75 -1.67 24.57 -16.84
N VAL A 76 -2.71 25.30 -16.40
CA VAL A 76 -4.02 24.71 -16.09
C VAL A 76 -4.72 24.20 -17.34
N VAL A 77 -4.62 24.93 -18.46
CA VAL A 77 -5.14 24.48 -19.77
C VAL A 77 -4.46 23.19 -20.22
N LEU A 78 -3.14 23.10 -20.08
CA LEU A 78 -2.37 21.90 -20.43
C LEU A 78 -2.83 20.66 -19.62
N LEU A 79 -3.14 20.84 -18.33
CA LEU A 79 -3.59 19.76 -17.45
C LEU A 79 -5.08 19.42 -17.58
N ALA A 80 -5.91 20.32 -18.11
CA ALA A 80 -7.35 20.10 -18.24
C ALA A 80 -7.70 18.89 -19.13
N SER A 81 -7.02 18.74 -20.26
CA SER A 81 -7.22 17.63 -21.21
C SER A 81 -6.96 16.24 -20.59
N PRO A 82 -5.79 15.97 -19.97
CA PRO A 82 -5.53 14.68 -19.33
C PRO A 82 -6.46 14.39 -18.14
N ILE A 83 -6.94 15.43 -17.42
CA ILE A 83 -7.89 15.24 -16.32
C ILE A 83 -9.24 14.72 -16.82
N ILE A 84 -9.78 15.30 -17.91
CA ILE A 84 -11.05 14.83 -18.50
C ILE A 84 -10.91 13.38 -18.97
N ALA A 85 -9.82 13.07 -19.68
CA ALA A 85 -9.53 11.72 -20.14
C ALA A 85 -9.41 10.73 -18.96
N ALA A 86 -8.73 11.12 -17.88
CA ALA A 86 -8.57 10.31 -16.68
C ALA A 86 -9.91 10.00 -16.01
N VAL A 87 -10.83 10.97 -15.93
CA VAL A 87 -12.16 10.77 -15.32
C VAL A 87 -12.99 9.78 -16.16
N VAL A 88 -12.99 9.90 -17.48
CA VAL A 88 -13.72 8.96 -18.37
C VAL A 88 -13.17 7.54 -18.21
N LEU A 89 -11.85 7.39 -18.24
CA LEU A 89 -11.19 6.10 -18.06
C LEU A 89 -11.50 5.50 -16.69
N LEU A 90 -11.46 6.31 -15.62
CA LEU A 90 -11.76 5.85 -14.26
C LEU A 90 -13.17 5.28 -14.17
N TYR A 91 -14.19 6.00 -14.67
CA TYR A 91 -15.58 5.55 -14.63
C TYR A 91 -15.83 4.32 -15.50
N TRP A 92 -15.20 4.24 -16.68
CA TRP A 92 -15.33 3.09 -17.57
C TRP A 92 -14.71 1.81 -16.97
N TYR A 93 -13.54 1.93 -16.34
CA TYR A 93 -12.83 0.81 -15.72
C TYR A 93 -13.30 0.52 -14.29
N TRP A 94 -14.14 1.37 -13.69
CA TRP A 94 -14.61 1.24 -12.32
C TRP A 94 -15.24 -0.12 -11.98
N PRO A 95 -16.11 -0.73 -12.82
CA PRO A 95 -16.66 -2.05 -12.53
C PRO A 95 -15.57 -3.11 -12.46
N ASN A 96 -14.57 -3.03 -13.34
CA ASN A 96 -13.44 -3.96 -13.34
C ASN A 96 -12.58 -3.76 -12.09
N ILE A 97 -12.34 -2.51 -11.68
CA ILE A 97 -11.58 -2.18 -10.46
C ILE A 97 -12.32 -2.71 -9.23
N LYS A 98 -13.64 -2.51 -9.15
CA LYS A 98 -14.45 -2.97 -8.02
C LYS A 98 -14.58 -4.50 -7.99
N ALA A 99 -14.83 -5.14 -9.13
CA ALA A 99 -14.84 -6.61 -9.23
C ALA A 99 -13.50 -7.22 -8.84
N ARG A 100 -12.39 -6.60 -9.28
CA ARG A 100 -11.03 -6.99 -8.89
C ARG A 100 -10.80 -6.81 -7.40
N SER A 101 -11.25 -5.71 -6.79
CA SER A 101 -11.16 -5.49 -5.34
C SER A 101 -11.94 -6.55 -4.55
N ILE A 102 -13.13 -6.95 -5.02
CA ILE A 102 -13.90 -8.05 -4.40
C ILE A 102 -13.15 -9.37 -4.55
N ALA A 103 -12.63 -9.67 -5.74
CA ALA A 103 -11.85 -10.89 -5.99
C ALA A 103 -10.60 -10.94 -5.09
N GLU A 104 -9.88 -9.83 -4.95
CA GLU A 104 -8.71 -9.69 -4.08
C GLU A 104 -9.08 -9.88 -2.60
N ALA A 105 -10.19 -9.30 -2.14
CA ALA A 105 -10.66 -9.47 -0.76
C ALA A 105 -11.01 -10.94 -0.47
N ILE A 106 -11.68 -11.63 -1.40
CA ILE A 106 -11.96 -13.07 -1.29
C ILE A 106 -10.64 -13.85 -1.24
N THR A 107 -9.72 -13.60 -2.17
CA THR A 107 -8.39 -14.23 -2.24
C THR A 107 -7.54 -14.00 -0.98
N GLU A 108 -7.71 -12.87 -0.29
CA GLU A 108 -7.06 -12.62 1.00
C GLU A 108 -7.65 -13.50 2.11
N GLU A 109 -8.97 -13.68 2.12
CA GLU A 109 -9.69 -14.50 3.11
C GLU A 109 -9.55 -16.01 2.84
N THR A 110 -9.35 -16.43 1.58
CA THR A 110 -9.32 -17.85 1.17
C THR A 110 -8.38 -18.73 2.01
N PRO A 111 -7.12 -18.35 2.32
CA PRO A 111 -6.26 -19.21 3.15
C PRO A 111 -6.77 -19.39 4.58
N TYR A 112 -7.37 -18.36 5.18
CA TYR A 112 -7.97 -18.46 6.51
C TYR A 112 -9.24 -19.33 6.45
N PHE A 113 -10.03 -19.18 5.39
CA PHE A 113 -11.17 -20.04 5.13
C PHE A 113 -10.76 -21.51 4.87
N ALA A 114 -9.63 -21.75 4.21
CA ALA A 114 -9.09 -23.09 4.01
C ALA A 114 -8.63 -23.73 5.33
N VAL A 115 -7.98 -22.97 6.23
CA VAL A 115 -7.67 -23.44 7.58
C VAL A 115 -8.96 -23.84 8.31
N PHE A 116 -10.00 -23.01 8.24
CA PHE A 116 -11.31 -23.34 8.78
C PHE A 116 -11.89 -24.64 8.19
N LEU A 117 -11.88 -24.80 6.86
CA LEU A 117 -12.35 -26.02 6.21
C LEU A 117 -11.55 -27.25 6.62
N SER A 118 -10.22 -27.14 6.78
CA SER A 118 -9.37 -28.23 7.26
C SER A 118 -9.78 -28.67 8.68
N ILE A 119 -10.06 -27.71 9.56
CA ILE A 119 -10.56 -27.98 10.93
C ILE A 119 -11.94 -28.66 10.88
N VAL A 120 -12.87 -28.10 10.11
CA VAL A 120 -14.25 -28.63 9.99
C VAL A 120 -14.26 -30.05 9.43
N SER A 121 -13.40 -30.32 8.45
CA SER A 121 -13.33 -31.64 7.78
C SER A 121 -12.84 -32.74 8.73
N ARG A 122 -12.06 -32.40 9.75
CA ARG A 122 -11.56 -33.36 10.75
C ARG A 122 -12.52 -33.57 11.92
N THR A 123 -13.39 -32.62 12.17
CA THR A 123 -14.29 -32.62 13.34
C THR A 123 -15.64 -33.25 13.03
N ASN A 124 -15.83 -33.77 11.82
CA ASN A 124 -17.07 -34.35 11.30
C ASN A 124 -18.29 -33.43 11.48
N THR A 125 -18.03 -32.12 11.55
CA THR A 125 -19.07 -31.10 11.71
C THR A 125 -19.83 -30.96 10.39
N PRO A 126 -21.17 -30.96 10.38
CA PRO A 126 -21.94 -30.73 9.15
C PRO A 126 -21.55 -29.38 8.52
N LEU A 127 -21.11 -29.42 7.26
CA LEU A 127 -20.63 -28.24 6.54
C LEU A 127 -21.63 -27.06 6.57
N PRO A 128 -22.95 -27.23 6.40
CA PRO A 128 -23.89 -26.11 6.48
C PRO A 128 -23.85 -25.37 7.84
N LEU A 129 -23.69 -26.11 8.95
CA LEU A 129 -23.58 -25.54 10.29
C LEU A 129 -22.28 -24.77 10.45
N ALA A 130 -21.17 -25.35 9.97
CA ALA A 130 -19.87 -24.71 9.97
C ALA A 130 -19.86 -23.41 9.14
N LEU A 131 -20.48 -23.42 7.95
CA LEU A 131 -20.59 -22.22 7.11
C LEU A 131 -21.42 -21.11 7.77
N ARG A 132 -22.52 -21.46 8.45
CA ARG A 132 -23.28 -20.47 9.24
C ARG A 132 -22.42 -19.92 10.39
N TYR A 133 -21.69 -20.79 11.08
CA TYR A 133 -20.81 -20.39 12.18
C TYR A 133 -19.75 -19.38 11.76
N ILE A 134 -18.96 -19.65 10.72
CA ILE A 134 -17.88 -18.73 10.29
C ILE A 134 -18.41 -17.38 9.78
N LYS A 135 -19.61 -17.36 9.22
CA LYS A 135 -20.30 -16.15 8.81
C LYS A 135 -20.62 -15.26 10.02
N ASP A 136 -21.22 -15.82 11.06
CA ASP A 136 -21.66 -15.08 12.25
C ASP A 136 -20.49 -14.51 13.06
N GLN A 137 -19.31 -15.15 12.97
CA GLN A 137 -18.10 -14.70 13.63
C GLN A 137 -17.40 -13.52 12.92
N GLY A 138 -17.83 -13.15 11.72
CA GLY A 138 -17.25 -12.02 10.97
C GLY A 138 -15.81 -12.24 10.49
N LEU A 139 -15.32 -13.49 10.49
CA LEU A 139 -13.96 -13.84 10.05
C LEU A 139 -13.75 -13.61 8.55
N VAL A 140 -14.80 -13.85 7.76
CA VAL A 140 -14.75 -13.83 6.29
C VAL A 140 -15.80 -12.90 5.70
N GLN A 141 -15.53 -11.60 5.74
CA GLN A 141 -16.49 -10.59 5.31
C GLN A 141 -16.79 -10.67 3.82
N ALA A 142 -15.77 -10.88 2.98
CA ALA A 142 -15.93 -10.97 1.53
C ALA A 142 -16.55 -12.30 1.10
N ILE A 143 -16.21 -13.40 1.77
CA ILE A 143 -16.77 -14.73 1.46
C ILE A 143 -18.21 -14.85 2.00
N SER A 144 -18.60 -14.08 3.02
CA SER A 144 -19.93 -14.16 3.67
C SER A 144 -21.11 -14.10 2.71
N SER A 145 -21.05 -13.24 1.68
CA SER A 145 -22.12 -13.13 0.67
C SER A 145 -22.26 -14.39 -0.18
N PHE A 146 -21.16 -15.09 -0.43
CA PHE A 146 -21.17 -16.35 -1.18
C PHE A 146 -21.62 -17.51 -0.29
N ILE A 147 -21.28 -17.50 1.00
CA ILE A 147 -21.84 -18.42 1.98
C ILE A 147 -23.36 -18.27 2.05
N ASP A 148 -23.87 -17.05 2.06
CA ASP A 148 -25.31 -16.79 2.03
C ASP A 148 -25.97 -17.32 0.77
N LEU A 149 -25.30 -17.19 -0.38
CA LEU A 149 -25.79 -17.75 -1.64
C LEU A 149 -25.82 -19.29 -1.60
N ILE A 150 -24.80 -19.93 -1.04
CA ILE A 150 -24.75 -21.40 -0.86
C ILE A 150 -25.88 -21.86 0.07
N LEU A 151 -26.00 -21.24 1.24
CA LEU A 151 -27.03 -21.57 2.23
C LEU A 151 -28.44 -21.27 1.69
N SER A 152 -28.60 -20.21 0.90
CA SER A 152 -29.87 -19.87 0.26
C SER A 152 -30.29 -20.94 -0.77
N ARG A 153 -29.35 -21.42 -1.59
CA ARG A 153 -29.61 -22.51 -2.56
C ARG A 153 -30.00 -23.82 -1.89
N LEU A 154 -29.37 -24.13 -0.77
CA LEU A 154 -29.71 -25.28 0.07
C LEU A 154 -31.12 -25.14 0.69
N LEU A 155 -31.36 -24.03 1.42
CA LEU A 155 -32.54 -23.88 2.27
C LEU A 155 -33.81 -23.50 1.50
N PHE A 156 -33.71 -22.66 0.47
CA PHE A 156 -34.89 -22.14 -0.26
C PHE A 156 -35.15 -22.84 -1.59
N PHE A 157 -34.10 -23.35 -2.25
CA PHE A 157 -34.23 -23.99 -3.56
C PHE A 157 -34.12 -25.52 -3.49
N GLY A 158 -33.92 -26.09 -2.29
CA GLY A 158 -33.86 -27.54 -2.08
C GLY A 158 -32.69 -28.24 -2.76
N LYS A 159 -31.66 -27.50 -3.20
CA LYS A 159 -30.48 -28.09 -3.85
C LYS A 159 -29.62 -28.84 -2.84
N SER A 160 -28.90 -29.86 -3.30
CA SER A 160 -27.90 -30.51 -2.44
C SER A 160 -26.78 -29.52 -2.08
N ILE A 161 -26.16 -29.68 -0.90
CA ILE A 161 -25.05 -28.81 -0.47
C ILE A 161 -23.90 -28.82 -1.49
N PHE A 162 -23.61 -29.98 -2.08
CA PHE A 162 -22.55 -30.14 -3.06
C PHE A 162 -22.86 -29.42 -4.38
N GLU A 163 -24.10 -29.53 -4.87
CA GLU A 163 -24.56 -28.81 -6.06
C GLU A 163 -24.57 -27.29 -5.82
N ALA A 164 -25.07 -26.86 -4.65
CA ALA A 164 -25.10 -25.45 -4.27
C ALA A 164 -23.68 -24.84 -4.24
N ILE A 165 -22.71 -25.56 -3.66
CA ILE A 165 -21.32 -25.11 -3.63
C ILE A 165 -20.73 -25.05 -5.03
N HIS A 166 -20.93 -26.09 -5.86
CA HIS A 166 -20.39 -26.13 -7.21
C HIS A 166 -20.91 -24.93 -8.04
N GLU A 167 -22.23 -24.72 -8.03
CA GLU A 167 -22.86 -23.63 -8.78
C GLU A 167 -22.47 -22.24 -8.25
N VAL A 168 -22.12 -22.09 -6.97
CA VAL A 168 -21.61 -20.81 -6.43
C VAL A 168 -20.14 -20.62 -6.80
N ALA A 169 -19.33 -21.68 -6.76
CA ALA A 169 -17.93 -21.64 -7.18
C ALA A 169 -17.76 -21.20 -8.64
N ASP A 170 -18.70 -21.54 -9.52
CA ASP A 170 -18.74 -21.06 -10.91
C ASP A 170 -18.91 -19.53 -11.05
N ILE A 171 -19.49 -18.87 -10.03
CA ILE A 171 -19.87 -17.45 -10.06
C ILE A 171 -18.82 -16.57 -9.38
N VAL A 172 -18.10 -17.10 -8.37
CA VAL A 172 -17.16 -16.33 -7.55
C VAL A 172 -16.01 -15.79 -8.41
N PRO A 173 -15.64 -14.50 -8.29
CA PRO A 173 -14.59 -13.91 -9.14
C PRO A 173 -13.16 -14.34 -8.76
N SER A 174 -12.97 -14.98 -7.61
CA SER A 174 -11.66 -15.50 -7.15
C SER A 174 -11.45 -16.94 -7.62
N ARG A 175 -10.41 -17.15 -8.43
CA ARG A 175 -10.02 -18.49 -8.92
C ARG A 175 -9.60 -19.40 -7.77
N GLU A 176 -8.74 -18.92 -6.87
CA GLU A 176 -8.27 -19.70 -5.71
C GLU A 176 -9.43 -20.21 -4.84
N TYR A 177 -10.43 -19.36 -4.58
CA TYR A 177 -11.63 -19.79 -3.84
C TYR A 177 -12.45 -20.82 -4.62
N SER A 178 -12.70 -20.56 -5.92
CA SER A 178 -13.43 -21.50 -6.79
C SER A 178 -12.76 -22.88 -6.79
N ASP A 179 -11.45 -22.93 -6.99
CA ASP A 179 -10.68 -24.17 -7.10
C ASP A 179 -10.68 -24.94 -5.78
N LEU A 180 -10.49 -24.23 -4.65
CA LEU A 180 -10.61 -24.81 -3.31
C LEU A 180 -11.98 -25.44 -3.08
N MET A 181 -13.07 -24.73 -3.38
CA MET A 181 -14.43 -25.22 -3.12
C MET A 181 -14.82 -26.36 -4.06
N ARG A 182 -14.43 -26.31 -5.33
CA ARG A 182 -14.65 -27.41 -6.27
C ARG A 182 -13.91 -28.66 -5.82
N GLY A 183 -12.62 -28.54 -5.55
CA GLY A 183 -11.84 -29.69 -5.10
C GLY A 183 -12.31 -30.21 -3.76
N TYR A 184 -12.77 -29.35 -2.84
CA TYR A 184 -13.42 -29.76 -1.59
C TYR A 184 -14.64 -30.65 -1.86
N VAL A 185 -15.55 -30.21 -2.73
CA VAL A 185 -16.76 -30.97 -3.09
C VAL A 185 -16.39 -32.26 -3.80
N THR A 186 -15.47 -32.22 -4.76
CA THR A 186 -14.97 -33.41 -5.47
C THR A 186 -14.37 -34.40 -4.50
N SER A 187 -13.57 -33.95 -3.54
CA SER A 187 -12.98 -34.81 -2.50
C SER A 187 -14.03 -35.47 -1.62
N MET A 188 -15.06 -34.71 -1.21
CA MET A 188 -16.19 -35.25 -0.46
C MET A 188 -17.01 -36.27 -1.26
N MET A 189 -17.28 -36.00 -2.54
CA MET A 189 -18.05 -36.88 -3.42
C MET A 189 -17.29 -38.18 -3.75
N THR A 190 -15.98 -38.09 -3.92
CA THR A 190 -15.12 -39.25 -4.25
C THR A 190 -14.72 -40.06 -3.03
N GLY A 191 -15.03 -39.60 -1.81
CA GLY A 191 -14.64 -40.26 -0.56
C GLY A 191 -13.15 -40.16 -0.23
N SER A 192 -12.40 -39.30 -0.93
CA SER A 192 -11.00 -39.01 -0.60
C SER A 192 -10.87 -38.25 0.73
N ASP A 193 -9.69 -38.27 1.36
CA ASP A 193 -9.44 -37.48 2.57
C ASP A 193 -9.48 -35.97 2.26
N VAL A 194 -10.61 -35.36 2.61
CA VAL A 194 -10.91 -33.94 2.40
C VAL A 194 -9.94 -33.06 3.18
N ALA A 195 -9.54 -33.47 4.38
CA ALA A 195 -8.60 -32.71 5.18
C ALA A 195 -7.23 -32.65 4.50
N SER A 196 -6.75 -33.78 3.97
CA SER A 196 -5.50 -33.85 3.21
C SER A 196 -5.53 -33.02 1.92
N TYR A 197 -6.66 -33.01 1.20
CA TYR A 197 -6.83 -32.12 0.04
C TYR A 197 -6.71 -30.64 0.46
N VAL A 198 -7.46 -30.22 1.49
CA VAL A 198 -7.45 -28.83 1.95
C VAL A 198 -6.06 -28.41 2.47
N ASP A 199 -5.36 -29.29 3.19
CA ASP A 199 -4.00 -29.03 3.65
C ASP A 199 -3.00 -28.90 2.49
N SER A 200 -3.19 -29.69 1.43
CA SER A 200 -2.38 -29.61 0.21
C SER A 200 -2.67 -28.32 -0.55
N ALA A 201 -3.94 -27.94 -0.69
CA ALA A 201 -4.35 -26.66 -1.27
C ALA A 201 -3.81 -25.48 -0.45
N LEU A 202 -3.82 -25.56 0.88
CA LEU A 202 -3.29 -24.54 1.78
C LEU A 202 -1.78 -24.36 1.59
N ARG A 203 -1.02 -25.46 1.55
CA ARG A 203 0.43 -25.42 1.28
C ARG A 203 0.71 -24.79 -0.09
N HIS A 204 -0.02 -25.22 -1.12
CA HIS A 204 0.11 -24.66 -2.46
C HIS A 204 -0.20 -23.16 -2.50
N MET A 205 -1.27 -22.70 -1.84
CA MET A 205 -1.62 -21.27 -1.75
C MET A 205 -0.50 -20.45 -1.09
N ILE A 206 0.12 -20.97 -0.03
CA ILE A 206 1.24 -20.28 0.64
C ILE A 206 2.47 -20.21 -0.27
N GLU A 207 2.82 -21.31 -0.93
CA GLU A 207 3.96 -21.38 -1.85
C GLU A 207 3.79 -20.44 -3.04
N VAL A 208 2.61 -20.43 -3.66
CA VAL A 208 2.28 -19.52 -4.77
C VAL A 208 2.26 -18.06 -4.31
N LYS A 209 1.75 -17.76 -3.11
CA LYS A 209 1.84 -16.39 -2.56
C LYS A 209 3.28 -15.95 -2.36
N LEU A 210 4.13 -16.83 -1.85
CA LEU A 210 5.55 -16.54 -1.61
C LEU A 210 6.29 -16.29 -2.93
N THR A 211 6.06 -17.10 -3.97
CA THR A 211 6.67 -16.87 -5.29
C THR A 211 6.15 -15.58 -5.95
N ASN A 212 4.85 -15.33 -5.90
CA ASN A 212 4.24 -14.12 -6.44
C ASN A 212 4.76 -12.87 -5.72
N ILE A 213 4.86 -12.89 -4.39
CA ILE A 213 5.37 -11.74 -3.65
C ILE A 213 6.87 -11.56 -3.92
N LYS A 214 7.66 -12.63 -4.02
CA LYS A 214 9.07 -12.53 -4.42
C LYS A 214 9.22 -11.84 -5.78
N ALA A 215 8.45 -12.26 -6.78
CA ALA A 215 8.48 -11.66 -8.11
C ALA A 215 8.01 -10.18 -8.09
N LEU A 216 6.99 -9.86 -7.29
CA LEU A 216 6.56 -8.48 -7.09
C LEU A 216 7.65 -7.64 -6.43
N VAL A 217 8.30 -8.14 -5.38
CA VAL A 217 9.42 -7.45 -4.73
C VAL A 217 10.54 -7.22 -5.74
N ASP A 218 10.95 -8.23 -6.50
CA ASP A 218 12.03 -8.12 -7.48
C ASP A 218 11.67 -7.10 -8.59
N THR A 219 10.42 -7.09 -9.07
CA THR A 219 9.91 -6.12 -10.05
C THR A 219 9.93 -4.69 -9.49
N ILE A 220 9.50 -4.52 -8.24
CA ILE A 220 9.46 -3.21 -7.57
C ILE A 220 10.88 -2.73 -7.27
N VAL A 221 11.80 -3.61 -6.85
CA VAL A 221 13.22 -3.29 -6.67
C VAL A 221 13.80 -2.80 -7.98
N SER A 222 13.55 -3.50 -9.10
CA SER A 222 14.01 -3.07 -10.42
C SER A 222 13.46 -1.70 -10.81
N ALA A 223 12.16 -1.46 -10.62
CA ALA A 223 11.54 -0.16 -10.90
C ALA A 223 12.11 0.97 -10.03
N LEU A 224 12.35 0.70 -8.74
CA LEU A 224 12.95 1.65 -7.82
C LEU A 224 14.39 1.96 -8.21
N THR A 225 15.21 0.95 -8.49
CA THR A 225 16.59 1.12 -8.96
C THR A 225 16.63 1.92 -10.26
N GLY A 226 15.72 1.67 -11.20
CA GLY A 226 15.59 2.45 -12.44
C GLY A 226 15.21 3.92 -12.18
N LEU A 227 14.36 4.18 -11.19
CA LEU A 227 14.02 5.56 -10.80
C LEU A 227 15.20 6.23 -10.09
N LEU A 228 15.90 5.51 -9.21
CA LEU A 228 17.09 5.97 -8.49
C LEU A 228 18.22 6.34 -9.45
N THR A 229 18.46 5.51 -10.47
CA THR A 229 19.43 5.81 -11.53
C THR A 229 18.96 6.99 -12.38
N GLY A 230 17.67 7.08 -12.72
CA GLY A 230 17.09 8.23 -13.42
C GLY A 230 17.27 9.55 -12.68
N ILE A 231 17.00 9.58 -11.37
CA ILE A 231 17.24 10.77 -10.53
C ILE A 231 18.72 11.11 -10.52
N SER A 232 19.60 10.11 -10.32
CA SER A 232 21.05 10.32 -10.31
C SER A 232 21.57 10.88 -11.64
N LEU A 233 21.05 10.40 -12.78
CA LEU A 233 21.38 10.91 -14.11
C LEU A 233 20.93 12.35 -14.31
N ILE A 234 19.79 12.75 -13.75
CA ILE A 234 19.31 14.13 -13.84
C ILE A 234 20.17 15.06 -12.98
N PHE A 235 20.58 14.64 -11.79
CA PHE A 235 21.57 15.39 -11.00
C PHE A 235 22.92 15.48 -11.70
N MET A 236 23.38 14.39 -12.32
CA MET A 236 24.60 14.41 -13.14
C MET A 236 24.48 15.36 -14.33
N PHE A 237 23.33 15.36 -15.02
CA PHE A 237 23.06 16.28 -16.12
C PHE A 237 23.09 17.75 -15.67
N ILE A 238 22.51 18.07 -14.49
CA ILE A 238 22.59 19.41 -13.89
C ILE A 238 24.05 19.82 -13.67
N VAL A 239 24.86 18.93 -13.10
CA VAL A 239 26.29 19.21 -12.87
C VAL A 239 27.02 19.45 -14.19
N VAL A 240 26.82 18.59 -15.19
CA VAL A 240 27.47 18.72 -16.52
C VAL A 240 27.05 20.00 -17.24
N GLN A 241 25.76 20.35 -17.22
CA GLN A 241 25.26 21.60 -17.83
C GLN A 241 25.91 22.83 -17.21
N GLN A 242 26.06 22.85 -15.89
CA GLN A 242 26.71 23.94 -15.19
C GLN A 242 28.18 24.07 -15.61
N VAL A 243 28.93 22.96 -15.66
CA VAL A 243 30.32 22.97 -16.15
C VAL A 243 30.41 23.45 -17.61
N ALA A 244 29.53 22.98 -18.49
CA ALA A 244 29.54 23.32 -19.91
C ALA A 244 29.26 24.80 -20.18
N GLN A 245 28.32 25.41 -19.44
CA GLN A 245 28.02 26.84 -19.54
C GLN A 245 29.25 27.69 -19.22
N PHE A 246 29.97 27.36 -18.15
CA PHE A 246 31.21 28.06 -17.81
C PHE A 246 32.31 27.90 -18.86
N MET A 247 32.45 26.73 -19.49
CA MET A 247 33.45 26.51 -20.55
C MET A 247 33.15 27.28 -21.84
N SER A 248 31.87 27.53 -22.15
CA SER A 248 31.46 28.21 -23.38
C SER A 248 31.66 29.73 -23.37
N GLY A 249 31.97 30.34 -22.21
CA GLY A 249 32.17 31.80 -22.07
C GLY A 249 30.90 32.65 -22.23
N GLU A 250 29.80 32.07 -22.72
CA GLU A 250 28.46 32.69 -22.70
C GLU A 250 27.88 32.59 -21.29
N ILE A 251 28.14 33.63 -20.47
CA ILE A 251 27.39 33.86 -19.23
C ILE A 251 26.03 34.47 -19.63
N GLY A 252 25.16 33.67 -20.24
CA GLY A 252 23.93 34.20 -20.82
C GLY A 252 22.91 33.15 -21.25
N ALA A 253 21.78 33.17 -20.55
CA ALA A 253 20.43 32.78 -21.01
C ALA A 253 19.98 31.31 -21.04
N VAL A 254 20.80 30.28 -20.77
CA VAL A 254 20.26 28.89 -20.61
C VAL A 254 20.18 28.45 -19.14
N GLY A 255 20.83 29.16 -18.20
CA GLY A 255 20.75 28.90 -16.76
C GLY A 255 19.49 29.46 -16.07
N ALA A 256 18.90 30.55 -16.60
CA ALA A 256 17.67 31.16 -16.08
C ALA A 256 16.42 30.29 -16.32
N GLU A 257 16.53 29.32 -17.21
CA GLU A 257 15.50 28.33 -17.51
C GLU A 257 15.97 26.91 -17.17
N ILE A 258 16.68 26.70 -16.05
CA ILE A 258 16.47 25.45 -15.31
C ILE A 258 15.01 25.49 -14.84
N SER A 259 14.15 25.13 -15.78
CA SER A 259 12.77 25.53 -15.80
C SER A 259 12.04 24.97 -14.58
N PRO A 260 10.94 25.60 -14.17
CA PRO A 260 9.93 24.96 -13.32
C PRO A 260 9.54 23.54 -13.82
N ILE A 261 9.78 23.22 -15.10
CA ILE A 261 9.58 21.89 -15.69
C ILE A 261 10.60 20.87 -15.18
N MET A 262 11.87 21.23 -14.90
CA MET A 262 12.83 20.32 -14.24
C MET A 262 12.46 20.05 -12.77
N PHE A 263 11.94 21.05 -12.05
CA PHE A 263 11.34 20.85 -10.73
C PHE A 263 10.16 19.89 -10.79
N LEU A 264 9.25 20.16 -11.73
CA LEU A 264 8.06 19.35 -11.97
C LEU A 264 8.48 17.93 -12.35
N LEU A 265 9.47 17.72 -13.22
CA LEU A 265 9.97 16.39 -13.57
C LEU A 265 10.58 15.67 -12.36
N MET A 266 11.44 16.31 -11.57
CA MET A 266 12.06 15.67 -10.40
C MET A 266 11.07 15.35 -9.27
N ALA A 267 10.09 16.24 -9.07
CA ALA A 267 9.05 16.07 -8.05
C ALA A 267 7.93 15.13 -8.52
N VAL A 268 7.56 15.15 -9.82
CA VAL A 268 6.43 14.39 -10.37
C VAL A 268 6.84 12.99 -10.80
N LEU A 269 8.04 12.74 -11.33
CA LEU A 269 8.43 11.42 -11.81
C LEU A 269 8.32 10.30 -10.74
N PRO A 270 8.62 10.52 -9.45
CA PRO A 270 8.37 9.52 -8.40
C PRO A 270 6.91 9.40 -7.94
N ILE A 271 6.01 10.36 -8.26
CA ILE A 271 4.62 10.36 -7.79
C ILE A 271 3.77 9.25 -8.44
N PRO A 272 3.78 9.03 -9.77
CA PRO A 272 3.10 7.89 -10.40
C PRO A 272 3.58 6.56 -9.83
N LEU A 273 4.87 6.44 -9.51
CA LEU A 273 5.42 5.22 -8.91
C LEU A 273 4.94 5.03 -7.47
N LEU A 274 4.90 6.10 -6.66
CA LEU A 274 4.27 6.07 -5.32
C LEU A 274 2.79 5.68 -5.38
N PHE A 275 2.06 6.15 -6.40
CA PHE A 275 0.67 5.78 -6.61
C PHE A 275 0.51 4.30 -6.98
N LEU A 276 1.40 3.78 -7.85
CA LEU A 276 1.42 2.36 -8.24
C LEU A 276 1.86 1.44 -7.10
N LEU A 277 2.93 1.79 -6.37
CA LEU A 277 3.37 1.07 -5.16
C LEU A 277 2.31 1.16 -4.06
N GLY A 278 1.70 2.33 -3.89
CA GLY A 278 0.56 2.51 -3.02
C GLY A 278 -0.48 1.45 -3.31
N ARG A 279 -0.95 1.33 -4.55
CA ARG A 279 -1.90 0.26 -4.90
C ARG A 279 -1.38 -1.17 -4.69
N ALA A 280 -0.10 -1.43 -4.92
CA ALA A 280 0.49 -2.76 -4.72
C ALA A 280 0.59 -3.17 -3.24
N PHE A 281 0.87 -2.23 -2.33
CA PHE A 281 1.03 -2.49 -0.89
C PHE A 281 -0.23 -2.15 -0.05
N ILE A 282 -1.12 -1.26 -0.53
CA ILE A 282 -2.41 -0.88 0.06
C ILE A 282 -3.51 -1.93 -0.19
N ALA A 283 -3.20 -3.03 -0.90
CA ALA A 283 -4.11 -4.17 -1.05
C ALA A 283 -4.47 -4.89 0.27
N LYS A 284 -4.01 -4.42 1.44
CA LYS A 284 -4.62 -4.75 2.74
C LYS A 284 -5.79 -3.80 2.98
N PRO A 285 -7.06 -4.27 3.00
CA PRO A 285 -8.22 -3.41 3.22
C PRO A 285 -8.12 -2.74 4.59
N ARG A 286 -7.60 -1.51 4.63
CA ARG A 286 -7.55 -0.73 5.86
C ARG A 286 -8.83 0.06 5.98
N ARG A 287 -9.51 -0.20 7.10
CA ARG A 287 -10.79 0.39 7.53
C ARG A 287 -10.71 1.89 7.90
N TYR A 288 -9.70 2.63 7.42
CA TYR A 288 -9.46 4.04 7.79
C TYR A 288 -9.20 4.92 6.56
N PRO A 289 -10.24 5.33 5.81
CA PRO A 289 -10.12 6.25 4.67
C PRO A 289 -9.62 7.66 5.07
N ILE A 290 -9.50 7.94 6.36
CA ILE A 290 -9.05 9.23 6.92
C ILE A 290 -7.52 9.36 6.85
N LEU A 291 -6.76 8.25 6.83
CA LEU A 291 -5.29 8.30 6.85
C LEU A 291 -4.69 8.59 5.45
N GLU A 292 -5.30 8.07 4.38
CA GLU A 292 -4.88 8.35 3.00
C GLU A 292 -5.22 9.78 2.57
N ALA A 293 -6.37 10.29 3.05
CA ALA A 293 -6.70 11.71 2.96
C ALA A 293 -5.71 12.56 3.77
N SER A 294 -5.31 12.12 4.97
CA SER A 294 -4.33 12.87 5.78
C SER A 294 -2.92 12.91 5.19
N LEU A 295 -2.47 11.85 4.50
CA LEU A 295 -1.15 11.80 3.87
C LEU A 295 -1.13 12.64 2.58
N THR A 296 -2.20 12.60 1.78
CA THR A 296 -2.34 13.44 0.59
C THR A 296 -2.51 14.91 0.96
N ILE A 297 -3.29 15.23 2.00
CA ILE A 297 -3.39 16.58 2.56
C ILE A 297 -2.05 17.02 3.18
N ALA A 298 -1.31 16.14 3.85
CA ALA A 298 0.00 16.46 4.41
C ALA A 298 1.07 16.66 3.33
N VAL A 299 1.03 15.91 2.24
CA VAL A 299 1.94 16.10 1.08
C VAL A 299 1.57 17.37 0.32
N VAL A 300 0.28 17.63 0.10
CA VAL A 300 -0.18 18.89 -0.54
C VAL A 300 0.08 20.09 0.36
N ALA A 301 -0.09 19.96 1.69
CA ALA A 301 0.28 20.99 2.67
C ALA A 301 1.80 21.14 2.76
N ALA A 302 2.60 20.07 2.65
CA ALA A 302 4.06 20.14 2.60
C ALA A 302 4.52 20.83 1.31
N LEU A 303 3.92 20.53 0.16
CA LEU A 303 4.20 21.21 -1.11
C LEU A 303 3.75 22.69 -1.08
N ALA A 304 2.63 23.00 -0.44
CA ALA A 304 2.15 24.36 -0.23
C ALA A 304 3.00 25.13 0.80
N VAL A 305 3.53 24.46 1.83
CA VAL A 305 4.49 25.03 2.79
C VAL A 305 5.84 25.24 2.11
N ILE A 306 6.34 24.30 1.30
CA ILE A 306 7.56 24.47 0.49
C ILE A 306 7.41 25.65 -0.48
N HIS A 307 6.21 25.85 -1.05
CA HIS A 307 5.89 27.02 -1.88
C HIS A 307 5.77 28.33 -1.07
N GLN A 308 5.28 28.31 0.18
CA GLN A 308 5.22 29.50 1.04
C GLN A 308 6.57 29.82 1.74
N VAL A 309 7.44 28.82 1.89
CA VAL A 309 8.78 28.91 2.47
C VAL A 309 9.82 29.45 1.48
N TRP A 310 9.45 29.60 0.21
CA TRP A 310 10.21 30.26 -0.87
C TRP A 310 10.76 31.66 -0.50
N LEU A 311 10.36 32.23 0.65
CA LEU A 311 10.78 33.52 1.19
C LEU A 311 11.90 33.47 2.24
N ILE A 312 12.32 32.29 2.72
CA ILE A 312 13.32 32.18 3.80
C ILE A 312 14.63 31.56 3.28
N GLN A 313 15.62 32.41 3.02
CA GLN A 313 16.96 32.04 2.53
C GLN A 313 17.90 31.60 3.67
N ILE A 314 17.52 30.52 4.37
CA ILE A 314 18.36 29.91 5.41
C ILE A 314 18.85 28.55 4.91
N PRO A 315 20.17 28.32 4.74
CA PRO A 315 20.72 27.14 4.07
C PRO A 315 20.41 25.80 4.76
N LEU A 316 20.14 25.79 6.07
CA LEU A 316 19.74 24.58 6.81
C LEU A 316 18.24 24.36 6.91
N PHE A 317 17.43 25.35 6.54
CA PHE A 317 15.97 25.29 6.66
C PHE A 317 15.32 24.10 5.93
N PRO A 318 15.67 23.73 4.68
CA PRO A 318 15.04 22.59 4.01
C PRO A 318 15.16 21.27 4.78
N TYR A 319 16.32 21.03 5.40
CA TYR A 319 16.56 19.83 6.18
C TYR A 319 15.76 19.84 7.48
N VAL A 320 15.77 20.95 8.23
CA VAL A 320 15.06 21.06 9.51
C VAL A 320 13.54 21.03 9.32
N ALA A 321 13.03 21.74 8.32
CA ALA A 321 11.60 21.84 8.01
C ALA A 321 10.98 20.50 7.59
N THR A 322 11.76 19.61 6.97
CA THR A 322 11.32 18.27 6.59
C THR A 322 11.55 17.23 7.68
N LEU A 323 12.67 17.31 8.39
CA LEU A 323 13.05 16.36 9.43
C LEU A 323 12.10 16.39 10.63
N LEU A 324 11.70 17.58 11.08
CA LEU A 324 10.95 17.75 12.33
C LEU A 324 9.55 17.10 12.26
N PRO A 325 8.73 17.34 11.20
CA PRO A 325 7.47 16.60 11.02
C PRO A 325 7.67 15.09 10.84
N LEU A 326 8.71 14.69 10.10
CA LEU A 326 9.01 13.28 9.84
C LEU A 326 9.38 12.52 11.13
N LEU A 327 10.17 13.12 12.03
CA LEU A 327 10.54 12.51 13.31
C LEU A 327 9.34 12.37 14.25
N VAL A 328 8.50 13.40 14.35
CA VAL A 328 7.27 13.33 15.16
C VAL A 328 6.34 12.23 14.63
N PHE A 329 6.13 12.18 13.31
CA PHE A 329 5.30 11.14 12.70
C PHE A 329 5.91 9.73 12.85
N SER A 330 7.21 9.59 12.61
CA SER A 330 7.97 8.35 12.70
C SER A 330 7.91 7.74 14.11
N THR A 331 8.12 8.55 15.15
CA THR A 331 8.09 8.07 16.54
C THR A 331 6.71 7.57 16.97
N LEU A 332 5.65 8.31 16.64
CA LEU A 332 4.26 7.91 16.94
C LEU A 332 3.89 6.61 16.21
N TYR A 333 4.28 6.50 14.93
CA TYR A 333 3.95 5.35 14.11
C TYR A 333 4.75 4.11 14.49
N TYR A 334 6.06 4.26 14.72
CA TYR A 334 6.95 3.16 15.08
C TYR A 334 6.49 2.45 16.34
N ARG A 335 6.03 3.18 17.36
CA ARG A 335 5.51 2.59 18.60
C ARG A 335 4.32 1.65 18.33
N ASN A 336 3.39 2.09 17.49
CA ASN A 336 2.22 1.29 17.13
C ASN A 336 2.60 0.10 16.24
N TYR A 337 3.52 0.30 15.30
CA TYR A 337 4.03 -0.74 14.41
C TYR A 337 4.79 -1.82 15.18
N ALA A 338 5.72 -1.44 16.05
CA ALA A 338 6.51 -2.36 16.87
C ALA A 338 5.62 -3.16 17.83
N ARG A 339 4.61 -2.52 18.43
CA ARG A 339 3.61 -3.21 19.26
C ARG A 339 2.81 -4.23 18.45
N ARG A 340 2.34 -3.89 17.24
CA ARG A 340 1.62 -4.80 16.36
C ARG A 340 2.46 -6.03 15.98
N LYS A 341 3.70 -5.82 15.52
CA LYS A 341 4.58 -6.95 15.14
C LYS A 341 5.00 -7.79 16.35
N SER A 342 5.21 -7.18 17.52
CA SER A 342 5.44 -7.91 18.77
C SER A 342 4.24 -8.76 19.19
N LEU A 343 3.02 -8.25 18.99
CA LEU A 343 1.78 -8.96 19.28
C LEU A 343 1.59 -10.15 18.32
N GLU A 344 1.81 -9.96 17.03
CA GLU A 344 1.80 -11.05 16.03
C GLU A 344 2.87 -12.11 16.34
N LYS A 345 4.08 -11.66 16.75
CA LYS A 345 5.19 -12.54 17.16
C LYS A 345 4.81 -13.40 18.37
N GLY A 346 4.28 -12.74 19.40
CA GLY A 346 3.82 -13.41 20.61
C GLY A 346 2.67 -14.39 20.36
N PHE A 347 1.73 -14.03 19.49
CA PHE A 347 0.54 -14.84 19.25
C PHE A 347 0.85 -16.18 18.57
N THR A 348 1.71 -16.23 17.53
CA THR A 348 2.08 -17.54 16.95
C THR A 348 2.97 -18.36 17.89
N GLU A 349 3.83 -17.72 18.70
CA GLU A 349 4.62 -18.44 19.71
C GLU A 349 3.70 -19.08 20.75
N PHE A 350 2.66 -18.35 21.17
CA PHE A 350 1.59 -18.87 22.00
C PHE A 350 0.84 -20.03 21.32
N LEU A 351 0.41 -19.90 20.06
CA LEU A 351 -0.29 -20.99 19.34
C LEU A 351 0.57 -22.26 19.27
N ARG A 352 1.87 -22.12 19.00
CA ARG A 352 2.80 -23.25 18.96
C ARG A 352 2.92 -23.91 20.34
N ASP A 353 3.09 -23.13 21.39
CA ASP A 353 3.20 -23.64 22.75
C ASP A 353 1.87 -24.26 23.23
N LEU A 354 0.73 -23.70 22.82
CA LEU A 354 -0.61 -24.23 23.07
C LEU A 354 -0.78 -25.61 22.44
N THR A 355 -0.40 -25.77 21.17
CA THR A 355 -0.41 -27.08 20.48
C THR A 355 0.50 -28.07 21.18
N ASN A 356 1.70 -27.65 21.59
CA ASN A 356 2.64 -28.52 22.31
C ASN A 356 2.11 -28.96 23.68
N MET A 357 1.48 -28.07 24.45
CA MET A 357 0.84 -28.47 25.72
C MET A 357 -0.39 -29.36 25.50
N ARG A 358 -1.18 -29.10 24.44
CA ARG A 358 -2.32 -29.94 24.10
C ARG A 358 -1.88 -31.36 23.73
N ARG A 359 -0.75 -31.52 23.01
CA ARG A 359 -0.13 -32.83 22.75
C ARG A 359 0.21 -33.59 24.02
N SER A 360 0.57 -32.90 25.09
CA SER A 360 0.81 -33.50 26.42
C SER A 360 -0.48 -33.87 27.16
N GLY A 361 -1.66 -33.69 26.55
CA GLY A 361 -2.95 -34.10 27.10
C GLY A 361 -3.63 -33.06 28.00
N PHE A 362 -3.03 -31.88 28.20
CA PHE A 362 -3.65 -30.85 29.05
C PHE A 362 -4.95 -30.31 28.42
N PRO A 363 -6.01 -30.04 29.23
CA PRO A 363 -7.19 -29.32 28.78
C PRO A 363 -6.85 -27.90 28.31
N VAL A 364 -7.61 -27.38 27.36
CA VAL A 364 -7.35 -26.10 26.68
C VAL A 364 -7.29 -24.95 27.68
N GLU A 365 -8.24 -24.90 28.60
CA GLU A 365 -8.39 -23.89 29.64
C GLU A 365 -7.13 -23.85 30.52
N LYS A 366 -6.63 -25.03 30.92
CA LYS A 366 -5.41 -25.16 31.72
C LYS A 366 -4.17 -24.75 30.92
N CYS A 367 -4.14 -24.97 29.62
CA CYS A 367 -3.07 -24.48 28.75
C CYS A 367 -3.03 -22.95 28.75
N PHE A 368 -4.16 -22.26 28.57
CA PHE A 368 -4.20 -20.79 28.62
C PHE A 368 -3.67 -20.24 29.94
N VAL A 369 -4.10 -20.82 31.07
CA VAL A 369 -3.64 -20.41 32.40
C VAL A 369 -2.14 -20.66 32.57
N SER A 370 -1.65 -21.84 32.21
CA SER A 370 -0.24 -22.20 32.39
C SER A 370 0.69 -21.37 31.50
N LEU A 371 0.28 -21.07 30.26
CA LEU A 371 1.06 -20.27 29.33
C LEU A 371 1.06 -18.78 29.71
N SER A 372 0.05 -18.27 30.44
CA SER A 372 0.00 -16.87 30.88
C SER A 372 1.18 -16.43 31.77
N ALA A 373 1.86 -17.38 32.40
CA ALA A 373 3.07 -17.15 33.18
C ALA A 373 4.32 -16.87 32.31
N ARG A 374 4.29 -17.23 31.01
CA ARG A 374 5.40 -17.05 30.07
C ARG A 374 5.36 -15.67 29.41
N ASN A 375 6.47 -15.28 28.77
CA ASN A 375 6.60 -14.02 28.06
C ASN A 375 6.40 -14.22 26.54
N TYR A 376 5.34 -13.60 26.01
CA TYR A 376 4.99 -13.53 24.59
C TYR A 376 5.02 -12.09 24.06
N GLY A 377 5.91 -11.24 24.59
CA GLY A 377 6.00 -9.83 24.19
C GLY A 377 4.71 -9.07 24.47
N ALA A 378 4.25 -8.28 23.49
CA ALA A 378 3.04 -7.47 23.63
C ALA A 378 1.76 -8.31 23.90
N PHE A 379 1.72 -9.57 23.44
CA PHE A 379 0.58 -10.46 23.66
C PHE A 379 0.45 -10.95 25.11
N THR A 380 1.53 -10.91 25.90
CA THR A 380 1.53 -11.37 27.30
C THR A 380 0.43 -10.70 28.14
N SER A 381 0.22 -9.40 27.92
CA SER A 381 -0.78 -8.62 28.66
C SER A 381 -2.21 -9.10 28.37
N ASP A 382 -2.51 -9.41 27.10
CA ASP A 382 -3.81 -9.94 26.70
C ASP A 382 -3.97 -11.40 27.15
N LEU A 383 -2.91 -12.22 27.09
CA LEU A 383 -2.95 -13.61 27.56
C LEU A 383 -3.22 -13.73 29.07
N ARG A 384 -2.63 -12.85 29.89
CA ARG A 384 -2.91 -12.80 31.34
C ARG A 384 -4.38 -12.47 31.60
N ARG A 385 -4.93 -11.48 30.91
CA ARG A 385 -6.35 -11.14 31.02
C ARG A 385 -7.27 -12.28 30.58
N ILE A 386 -6.90 -13.01 29.52
CA ILE A 386 -7.61 -14.22 29.08
C ILE A 386 -7.58 -15.28 30.19
N ALA A 387 -6.42 -15.53 30.80
CA ALA A 387 -6.29 -16.48 31.90
C ALA A 387 -7.12 -16.08 33.13
N ASP A 388 -7.12 -14.79 33.50
CA ASP A 388 -7.93 -14.26 34.60
C ASP A 388 -9.43 -14.45 34.33
N GLN A 389 -9.89 -14.20 33.10
CA GLN A 389 -11.28 -14.40 32.69
C GLN A 389 -11.68 -15.88 32.66
N ILE A 390 -10.80 -16.77 32.21
CA ILE A 390 -11.01 -18.23 32.25
C ILE A 390 -11.14 -18.70 33.70
N GLN A 391 -10.25 -18.24 34.59
CA GLN A 391 -10.31 -18.56 36.02
C GLN A 391 -11.58 -18.02 36.69
N ALA A 392 -12.08 -16.88 36.22
CA ALA A 392 -13.35 -16.29 36.65
C ALA A 392 -14.60 -16.99 36.08
N GLY A 393 -14.44 -18.01 35.23
CA GLY A 393 -15.56 -18.79 34.67
C GLY A 393 -16.26 -18.13 33.47
N VAL A 394 -15.65 -17.12 32.84
CA VAL A 394 -16.20 -16.49 31.64
C VAL A 394 -16.07 -17.46 30.45
N PRO A 395 -17.11 -17.63 29.60
CA PRO A 395 -17.04 -18.54 28.46
C PRO A 395 -15.99 -18.08 27.45
N ILE A 396 -15.20 -19.03 26.91
CA ILE A 396 -14.10 -18.77 25.95
C ILE A 396 -14.58 -17.96 24.74
N ARG A 397 -15.82 -18.19 24.29
CA ARG A 397 -16.47 -17.43 23.22
C ARG A 397 -16.42 -15.92 23.44
N GLU A 398 -16.79 -15.48 24.64
CA GLU A 398 -16.83 -14.07 25.00
C GLU A 398 -15.42 -13.50 25.16
N ILE A 399 -14.51 -14.30 25.73
CA ILE A 399 -13.11 -13.92 25.92
C ILE A 399 -12.41 -13.67 24.58
N ILE A 400 -12.53 -14.60 23.65
CA ILE A 400 -11.90 -14.49 22.33
C ILE A 400 -12.57 -13.38 21.51
N ALA A 401 -13.88 -13.17 21.65
CA ALA A 401 -14.57 -12.04 21.02
C ALA A 401 -14.13 -10.67 21.57
N ASP A 402 -13.79 -10.56 22.87
CA ASP A 402 -13.18 -9.35 23.44
C ASP A 402 -11.77 -9.13 22.90
N LEU A 403 -10.96 -10.19 22.84
CA LEU A 403 -9.61 -10.14 22.26
C LEU A 403 -9.64 -9.67 20.81
N SER A 404 -10.55 -10.22 20.00
CA SER A 404 -10.62 -9.93 18.58
C SER A 404 -11.02 -8.47 18.30
N LYS A 405 -11.84 -7.85 19.17
CA LYS A 405 -12.21 -6.43 19.07
C LYS A 405 -11.10 -5.48 19.48
N ARG A 406 -10.24 -5.89 20.42
CA ARG A 406 -9.20 -5.03 21.00
C ARG A 406 -7.86 -5.09 20.27
N THR A 407 -7.61 -6.17 19.52
CA THR A 407 -6.31 -6.36 18.90
C THR A 407 -6.10 -5.42 17.70
N PRO A 408 -4.97 -4.71 17.61
CA PRO A 408 -4.68 -3.81 16.50
C PRO A 408 -4.19 -4.53 15.23
N SER A 409 -3.99 -5.85 15.27
CA SER A 409 -3.50 -6.65 14.14
C SER A 409 -4.62 -7.50 13.53
N THR A 410 -4.87 -7.31 12.23
CA THR A 410 -5.79 -8.14 11.46
C THR A 410 -5.37 -9.62 11.45
N PHE A 411 -4.06 -9.91 11.50
CA PHE A 411 -3.55 -11.28 11.55
C PHE A 411 -3.98 -11.98 12.84
N VAL A 412 -3.76 -11.34 13.99
CA VAL A 412 -4.18 -11.90 15.29
C VAL A 412 -5.69 -11.93 15.43
N HIS A 413 -6.39 -10.93 14.91
CA HIS A 413 -7.84 -10.93 14.83
C HIS A 413 -8.35 -12.20 14.11
N ARG A 414 -7.88 -12.46 12.89
CA ARG A 414 -8.30 -13.64 12.10
C ARG A 414 -7.92 -14.97 12.77
N LEU A 415 -6.69 -15.09 13.25
CA LEU A 415 -6.25 -16.33 13.91
C LEU A 415 -6.96 -16.57 15.25
N SER A 416 -7.37 -15.54 15.98
CA SER A 416 -8.14 -15.69 17.22
C SER A 416 -9.53 -16.28 16.93
N HIS A 417 -10.22 -15.83 15.88
CA HIS A 417 -11.48 -16.42 15.45
C HIS A 417 -11.33 -17.86 14.93
N LEU A 418 -10.22 -18.17 14.26
CA LEU A 418 -9.90 -19.56 13.89
C LEU A 418 -9.62 -20.43 15.11
N LEU A 419 -8.93 -19.91 16.13
CA LEU A 419 -8.73 -20.58 17.40
C LEU A 419 -10.06 -20.81 18.14
N LEU A 420 -10.99 -19.86 18.07
CA LEU A 420 -12.33 -20.07 18.61
C LEU A 420 -13.07 -21.17 17.85
N ALA A 421 -12.98 -21.18 16.52
CA ALA A 421 -13.56 -22.24 15.70
C ALA A 421 -12.98 -23.63 16.02
N THR A 422 -11.67 -23.74 16.25
CA THR A 422 -11.06 -25.03 16.67
C THR A 422 -11.56 -25.48 18.03
N ILE A 423 -11.76 -24.55 18.98
CA ILE A 423 -12.25 -24.87 20.32
C ILE A 423 -13.74 -25.27 20.29
N GLU A 424 -14.59 -24.47 19.65
CA GLU A 424 -16.06 -24.68 19.66
C GLU A 424 -16.52 -25.83 18.76
N LEU A 425 -15.99 -25.93 17.54
CA LEU A 425 -16.40 -26.97 16.58
C LEU A 425 -15.58 -28.26 16.74
N GLY A 426 -14.36 -28.18 17.26
CA GLY A 426 -13.39 -29.27 17.26
C GLY A 426 -12.80 -29.68 18.59
N GLY A 427 -13.29 -29.13 19.71
CA GLY A 427 -12.77 -29.43 21.06
C GLY A 427 -11.27 -29.17 21.22
N ALA A 428 -10.70 -28.33 20.36
CA ALA A 428 -9.28 -28.10 20.20
C ALA A 428 -8.46 -29.40 20.09
N SER A 429 -8.82 -30.24 19.11
CA SER A 429 -8.03 -31.43 18.76
C SER A 429 -6.58 -31.05 18.44
N VAL A 430 -5.65 -31.96 18.72
CA VAL A 430 -4.21 -31.75 18.50
C VAL A 430 -3.93 -31.42 17.05
N GLU A 431 -4.58 -32.14 16.12
CA GLU A 431 -4.42 -31.98 14.69
C GLU A 431 -4.92 -30.61 14.22
N SER A 432 -6.08 -30.16 14.71
CA SER A 432 -6.69 -28.88 14.34
C SER A 432 -5.84 -27.69 14.83
N LEU A 433 -5.33 -27.77 16.06
CA LEU A 433 -4.38 -26.79 16.59
C LEU A 433 -3.04 -26.82 15.86
N ASP A 434 -2.57 -27.98 15.43
CA ASP A 434 -1.34 -28.10 14.65
C ASP A 434 -1.49 -27.45 13.27
N THR A 435 -2.60 -27.67 12.57
CA THR A 435 -2.90 -26.97 11.30
C THR A 435 -2.90 -25.45 11.50
N LEU A 436 -3.57 -24.95 12.54
CA LEU A 436 -3.63 -23.52 12.84
C LEU A 436 -2.25 -22.94 13.18
N SER A 437 -1.48 -23.63 14.03
CA SER A 437 -0.12 -23.23 14.41
C SER A 437 0.82 -23.21 13.21
N ASN A 438 0.82 -24.28 12.40
CA ASN A 438 1.66 -24.38 11.20
C ASN A 438 1.30 -23.31 10.17
N PHE A 439 0.01 -23.02 9.98
CA PHE A 439 -0.43 -21.91 9.15
C PHE A 439 0.09 -20.56 9.66
N ALA A 440 -0.05 -20.30 10.96
CA ALA A 440 0.40 -19.06 11.57
C ALA A 440 1.94 -18.89 11.50
N ILE A 441 2.70 -19.98 11.62
CA ILE A 441 4.16 -19.99 11.46
C ILE A 441 4.54 -19.69 10.00
N ARG A 442 4.00 -20.46 9.05
CA ARG A 442 4.29 -20.30 7.61
C ARG A 442 3.92 -18.92 7.11
N MET A 443 2.78 -18.38 7.52
CA MET A 443 2.38 -17.02 7.15
C MET A 443 3.35 -15.96 7.66
N ARG A 444 3.93 -16.15 8.85
CA ARG A 444 4.97 -15.26 9.38
C ARG A 444 6.29 -15.41 8.63
N GLU A 445 6.70 -16.65 8.34
CA GLU A 445 7.92 -16.92 7.56
C GLU A 445 7.86 -16.23 6.20
N VAL A 446 6.70 -16.27 5.53
CA VAL A 446 6.44 -15.51 4.30
C VAL A 446 6.66 -14.01 4.53
N GLU A 447 6.09 -13.42 5.58
CA GLU A 447 6.29 -11.99 5.88
C GLU A 447 7.76 -11.63 6.18
N ASP A 448 8.47 -12.49 6.89
CA ASP A 448 9.87 -12.27 7.25
C ASP A 448 10.78 -12.39 6.02
N GLU A 449 10.49 -13.32 5.10
CA GLU A 449 11.21 -13.45 3.83
C GLU A 449 10.98 -12.25 2.91
N ILE A 450 9.76 -11.73 2.86
CA ILE A 450 9.42 -10.48 2.13
C ILE A 450 10.25 -9.32 2.67
N ARG A 451 10.34 -9.19 4.00
CA ARG A 451 11.13 -8.13 4.63
C ARG A 451 12.62 -8.29 4.34
N ALA A 452 13.14 -9.52 4.38
CA ALA A 452 14.55 -9.79 4.11
C ALA A 452 14.95 -9.34 2.70
N LYS A 453 14.14 -9.69 1.68
CA LYS A 453 14.34 -9.22 0.30
C LYS A 453 14.18 -7.70 0.16
N SER A 454 13.22 -7.13 0.87
CA SER A 454 12.94 -5.68 0.79
C SER A 454 14.00 -4.79 1.47
N ARG A 455 15.08 -5.37 2.01
CA ARG A 455 16.21 -4.60 2.56
C ARG A 455 17.11 -4.01 1.47
N GLU A 456 17.26 -4.69 0.35
CA GLU A 456 18.08 -4.24 -0.79
C GLU A 456 17.72 -2.81 -1.28
N PRO A 457 16.46 -2.48 -1.61
CA PRO A 457 16.09 -1.14 -2.10
C PRO A 457 16.39 -0.02 -1.10
N VAL A 458 16.36 -0.32 0.21
CA VAL A 458 16.74 0.66 1.26
C VAL A 458 18.21 1.01 1.17
N VAL A 459 19.09 0.02 0.99
CA VAL A 459 20.53 0.25 0.84
C VAL A 459 20.82 1.06 -0.42
N ILE A 460 20.19 0.72 -1.54
CA ILE A 460 20.36 1.46 -2.80
C ILE A 460 19.91 2.92 -2.64
N ALA A 461 18.78 3.17 -1.95
CA ALA A 461 18.32 4.55 -1.69
C ALA A 461 19.35 5.37 -0.90
N PHE A 462 19.99 4.79 0.13
CA PHE A 462 21.07 5.47 0.86
C PHE A 462 22.28 5.78 -0.03
N ILE A 463 22.69 4.84 -0.89
CA ILE A 463 23.79 5.06 -1.84
C ILE A 463 23.45 6.18 -2.82
N THR A 464 22.24 6.18 -3.39
CA THR A 464 21.81 7.23 -4.34
C THR A 464 21.81 8.60 -3.70
N VAL A 465 21.31 8.73 -2.47
CA VAL A 465 21.33 10.01 -1.75
C VAL A 465 22.75 10.45 -1.42
N ALA A 466 23.65 9.51 -1.11
CA ALA A 466 25.07 9.82 -0.93
C ALA A 466 25.73 10.33 -2.22
N VAL A 467 25.48 9.67 -3.35
CA VAL A 467 25.98 10.10 -4.67
C VAL A 467 25.42 11.47 -5.04
N MET A 468 24.13 11.71 -4.83
CA MET A 468 23.48 12.99 -5.10
C MET A 468 24.05 14.13 -4.25
N ALA A 469 24.24 13.90 -2.95
CA ALA A 469 24.89 14.84 -2.04
C ALA A 469 26.33 15.14 -2.44
N PHE A 470 27.07 14.09 -2.86
CA PHE A 470 28.43 14.23 -3.37
C PHE A 470 28.46 15.10 -4.63
N LEU A 471 27.65 14.79 -5.66
CA LEU A 471 27.58 15.56 -6.91
C LEU A 471 27.26 17.05 -6.67
N LEU A 472 26.34 17.35 -5.76
CA LEU A 472 25.99 18.73 -5.39
C LEU A 472 27.10 19.45 -4.63
N SER A 473 27.83 18.74 -3.77
CA SER A 473 28.92 19.33 -2.98
C SER A 473 30.11 19.77 -3.84
N PHE A 474 30.27 19.18 -5.04
CA PHE A 474 31.28 19.63 -6.01
C PHE A 474 30.90 20.92 -6.75
N MET A 475 29.62 21.30 -6.83
CA MET A 475 29.21 22.45 -7.64
C MET A 475 29.83 23.78 -7.16
N PRO A 476 29.83 24.12 -5.85
CA PRO A 476 30.49 25.34 -5.38
C PRO A 476 31.99 25.34 -5.69
N ALA A 477 32.69 24.22 -5.50
CA ALA A 477 34.12 24.10 -5.78
C ALA A 477 34.45 24.31 -7.26
N ILE A 478 33.67 23.70 -8.16
CA ILE A 478 33.82 23.91 -9.61
C ILE A 478 33.52 25.37 -9.95
N SER A 479 32.45 25.96 -9.42
CA SER A 479 32.10 27.37 -9.68
C SER A 479 33.19 28.34 -9.22
N GLN A 480 33.81 28.10 -8.05
CA GLN A 480 34.91 28.92 -7.53
C GLN A 480 36.19 28.77 -8.35
N LEU A 481 36.54 27.54 -8.73
CA LEU A 481 37.69 27.27 -9.61
C LEU A 481 37.52 27.98 -10.97
N MET A 482 36.31 27.93 -11.54
CA MET A 482 36.00 28.55 -12.83
C MET A 482 35.90 30.07 -12.76
N MET A 483 35.40 30.65 -11.65
CA MET A 483 35.47 32.11 -11.44
C MET A 483 36.92 32.59 -11.33
N LYS A 484 37.77 31.84 -10.62
CA LYS A 484 39.20 32.16 -10.48
C LYS A 484 39.90 32.16 -11.84
N THR A 485 39.62 31.19 -12.72
CA THR A 485 40.19 31.16 -14.08
C THR A 485 39.59 32.21 -15.02
N ALA A 486 38.29 32.51 -14.93
CA ALA A 486 37.64 33.56 -15.71
C ALA A 486 38.21 34.95 -15.40
N THR A 487 38.45 35.25 -14.12
CA THR A 487 39.09 36.52 -13.70
C THR A 487 40.56 36.61 -14.10
N MET A 488 41.26 35.48 -14.26
CA MET A 488 42.65 35.44 -14.75
C MET A 488 42.76 35.64 -16.27
N GLY A 489 41.70 35.38 -17.04
CA GLY A 489 41.65 35.60 -18.50
C GLY A 489 40.97 36.90 -18.94
N ALA A 490 40.40 37.68 -18.02
CA ALA A 490 39.66 38.89 -18.32
C ALA A 490 40.59 40.09 -18.61
N THR A 491 40.40 40.75 -19.76
CA THR A 491 41.05 42.04 -20.04
C THR A 491 40.40 43.14 -19.17
N PRO A 492 41.19 44.00 -18.50
CA PRO A 492 40.64 45.05 -17.67
C PRO A 492 39.86 46.07 -18.53
N GLY A 493 38.57 46.25 -18.24
CA GLY A 493 37.73 47.26 -18.89
C GLY A 493 36.56 46.73 -19.73
N MET A 494 36.40 45.41 -19.87
CA MET A 494 35.19 44.84 -20.47
C MET A 494 34.13 44.65 -19.36
N GLU A 495 33.04 45.43 -19.42
CA GLU A 495 31.91 45.24 -18.50
C GLU A 495 31.33 43.84 -18.71
N THR A 496 31.58 42.96 -17.74
CA THR A 496 30.82 41.72 -17.61
C THR A 496 29.43 42.11 -17.11
N THR A 497 28.47 42.24 -18.03
CA THR A 497 27.07 42.41 -17.67
C THR A 497 26.67 41.27 -16.74
N ALA A 498 26.38 41.63 -15.49
CA ALA A 498 26.13 40.67 -14.44
C ALA A 498 24.70 40.12 -14.52
N THR A 499 24.59 38.84 -14.17
CA THR A 499 23.45 38.18 -13.51
C THR A 499 22.21 37.87 -14.33
N ALA A 500 22.23 36.70 -14.99
CA ALA A 500 21.07 35.81 -14.90
C ALA A 500 21.22 34.97 -13.61
N PRO A 501 20.14 34.70 -12.86
CA PRO A 501 20.25 33.89 -11.66
C PRO A 501 20.55 32.45 -12.08
N ALA A 502 21.76 31.97 -11.80
CA ALA A 502 21.98 30.54 -11.65
C ALA A 502 20.96 30.04 -10.61
N ALA A 503 20.38 28.85 -10.81
CA ALA A 503 19.53 28.23 -9.79
C ALA A 503 20.24 28.35 -8.44
N SER A 504 19.63 29.05 -7.49
CA SER A 504 20.30 29.33 -6.23
C SER A 504 20.75 28.00 -5.61
N PRO A 505 21.95 27.90 -5.03
CA PRO A 505 22.39 26.67 -4.36
C PRO A 505 21.34 26.14 -3.36
N GLU A 506 20.58 27.05 -2.75
CA GLU A 506 19.45 26.78 -1.88
C GLU A 506 18.30 26.02 -2.57
N TYR A 507 18.01 26.29 -3.84
CA TYR A 507 16.99 25.62 -4.61
C TYR A 507 17.34 24.15 -4.90
N LEU A 508 18.60 23.87 -5.20
CA LEU A 508 19.06 22.49 -5.42
C LEU A 508 19.01 21.67 -4.12
N ASP A 509 19.22 22.30 -2.97
CA ASP A 509 19.06 21.66 -1.66
C ASP A 509 17.61 21.26 -1.39
N TRP A 510 16.63 22.10 -1.75
CA TRP A 510 15.20 21.74 -1.67
C TRP A 510 14.84 20.55 -2.55
N VAL A 511 15.30 20.53 -3.80
CA VAL A 511 15.05 19.42 -4.73
C VAL A 511 15.68 18.14 -4.20
N MET A 512 16.93 18.21 -3.73
CA MET A 512 17.63 17.07 -3.15
C MET A 512 16.89 16.50 -1.93
N VAL A 513 16.46 17.37 -1.00
CA VAL A 513 15.70 16.94 0.18
C VAL A 513 14.37 16.31 -0.24
N ALA A 514 13.61 16.93 -1.13
CA ALA A 514 12.33 16.40 -1.61
C ALA A 514 12.49 15.04 -2.30
N SER A 515 13.45 14.91 -3.22
CA SER A 515 13.76 13.64 -3.89
C SER A 515 14.22 12.58 -2.91
N SER A 516 15.06 12.91 -1.93
CA SER A 516 15.52 11.95 -0.91
C SER A 516 14.37 11.42 -0.05
N VAL A 517 13.46 12.29 0.41
CA VAL A 517 12.29 11.91 1.21
C VAL A 517 11.41 10.95 0.42
N LEU A 518 11.14 11.27 -0.86
CA LEU A 518 10.35 10.41 -1.74
C LEU A 518 11.01 9.04 -1.92
N LEU A 519 12.32 9.00 -2.16
CA LEU A 519 13.08 7.76 -2.32
C LEU A 519 13.06 6.89 -1.07
N PHE A 520 13.22 7.48 0.11
CA PHE A 520 13.21 6.74 1.36
C PHE A 520 11.80 6.33 1.81
N ILE A 521 10.77 7.11 1.46
CA ILE A 521 9.37 6.68 1.63
C ILE A 521 9.09 5.47 0.75
N LEU A 522 9.53 5.49 -0.52
CA LEU A 522 9.39 4.37 -1.44
C LEU A 522 10.12 3.12 -0.92
N ALA A 523 11.41 3.24 -0.61
CA ALA A 523 12.22 2.12 -0.11
C ALA A 523 11.69 1.61 1.24
N GLY A 524 11.26 2.49 2.14
CA GLY A 524 10.71 2.12 3.42
C GLY A 524 9.32 1.49 3.33
N ALA A 525 8.49 1.89 2.37
CA ALA A 525 7.20 1.26 2.12
C ALA A 525 7.37 -0.20 1.73
N MET A 526 8.42 -0.54 0.96
CA MET A 526 8.79 -1.92 0.66
C MET A 526 9.23 -2.68 1.91
N TYR A 527 10.16 -2.10 2.68
CA TYR A 527 10.72 -2.77 3.85
C TYR A 527 9.69 -3.09 4.94
N PHE A 528 8.80 -2.13 5.22
CA PHE A 528 7.79 -2.28 6.27
C PHE A 528 6.46 -2.85 5.75
N GLY A 529 6.24 -2.91 4.44
CA GLY A 529 4.93 -3.22 3.84
C GLY A 529 3.87 -2.16 4.18
N ASP A 530 4.30 -0.95 4.53
CA ASP A 530 3.46 0.10 5.08
C ASP A 530 4.09 1.48 4.83
N ILE A 531 3.40 2.33 4.08
CA ILE A 531 3.88 3.67 3.73
C ILE A 531 4.07 4.53 4.98
N ALA A 532 3.21 4.40 5.99
CA ALA A 532 3.36 5.23 7.18
C ALA A 532 4.61 4.84 8.01
N ALA A 533 5.01 3.57 8.02
CA ALA A 533 6.25 3.14 8.66
C ALA A 533 7.50 3.58 7.89
N SER A 534 7.40 3.84 6.59
CA SER A 534 8.52 4.31 5.77
C SER A 534 9.13 5.63 6.24
N SER A 535 8.36 6.43 6.98
CA SER A 535 8.82 7.68 7.61
C SER A 535 10.06 7.50 8.49
N ILE A 536 10.27 6.32 9.07
CA ILE A 536 11.47 5.99 9.85
C ILE A 536 12.71 6.05 8.97
N ILE A 537 12.67 5.34 7.84
CA ILE A 537 13.77 5.29 6.87
C ILE A 537 13.94 6.67 6.22
N ALA A 538 12.84 7.39 5.95
CA ALA A 538 12.90 8.77 5.45
C ALA A 538 13.56 9.74 6.41
N SER A 539 13.22 9.69 7.71
CA SER A 539 13.86 10.52 8.73
C SER A 539 15.36 10.23 8.85
N ALA A 540 15.75 8.95 8.86
CA ALA A 540 17.16 8.55 8.88
C ALA A 540 17.89 9.05 7.63
N GLY A 541 17.24 8.95 6.47
CA GLY A 541 17.74 9.44 5.21
C GLY A 541 18.00 10.95 5.16
N VAL A 542 17.05 11.77 5.65
CA VAL A 542 17.21 13.23 5.76
C VAL A 542 18.34 13.58 6.73
N ILE A 543 18.48 12.85 7.85
CA ILE A 543 19.61 13.02 8.78
C ILE A 543 20.93 12.72 8.06
N THR A 544 21.03 11.62 7.32
CA THR A 544 22.23 11.27 6.56
C THR A 544 22.55 12.35 5.53
N LEU A 545 21.55 12.85 4.82
CA LEU A 545 21.72 13.92 3.83
C LEU A 545 22.21 15.23 4.48
N MET A 546 21.63 15.61 5.63
CA MET A 546 22.05 16.78 6.39
C MET A 546 23.49 16.65 6.89
N MET A 547 23.86 15.48 7.41
CA MET A 547 25.24 15.17 7.83
C MET A 547 26.22 15.25 6.66
N LEU A 548 25.86 14.66 5.52
CA LEU A 548 26.66 14.73 4.30
C LEU A 548 26.87 16.17 3.84
N LYS A 549 25.82 16.98 3.79
CA LYS A 549 25.91 18.41 3.42
C LYS A 549 26.86 19.20 4.34
N LEU A 550 26.86 18.90 5.63
CA LEU A 550 27.73 19.55 6.62
C LEU A 550 29.18 19.07 6.53
N LEU A 551 29.42 17.78 6.28
CA LEU A 551 30.75 17.18 6.31
C LEU A 551 31.51 17.25 4.98
N LEU A 552 30.83 17.08 3.85
CA LEU A 552 31.45 17.04 2.52
C LEU A 552 32.31 18.26 2.19
N PRO A 553 31.90 19.51 2.49
CA PRO A 553 32.72 20.69 2.23
C PRO A 553 34.09 20.63 2.94
N TYR A 554 34.13 20.22 4.21
CA TYR A 554 35.39 20.09 4.97
C TYR A 554 36.30 18.99 4.41
N VAL A 555 35.70 17.87 3.99
CA VAL A 555 36.45 16.78 3.35
C VAL A 555 37.03 17.28 2.02
N LEU A 556 36.22 17.98 1.23
CA LEU A 556 36.64 18.55 -0.06
C LEU A 556 37.72 19.62 0.11
N GLU A 557 37.62 20.50 1.10
CA GLU A 557 38.66 21.48 1.45
C GLU A 557 39.94 20.79 1.93
N PHE A 558 39.85 19.69 2.67
CA PHE A 558 41.03 18.91 3.06
C PHE A 558 41.74 18.27 1.85
N PHE A 559 40.98 17.74 0.89
CA PHE A 559 41.54 17.15 -0.33
C PHE A 559 41.99 18.18 -1.37
N MET A 560 41.32 19.34 -1.46
CA MET A 560 41.68 20.48 -2.30
C MET A 560 42.58 21.48 -1.58
N GLY A 561 43.02 21.18 -0.37
CA GLY A 561 44.00 21.93 0.43
C GLY A 561 45.45 21.73 -0.04
N MET A 562 45.62 21.57 -1.36
CA MET A 562 46.75 22.06 -2.15
C MET A 562 46.28 23.25 -2.96
#